data_AF-A0A3B9MRX0-F1
#
_entry.id   AF-A0A3B9MRX0-F1
#
_cell.length_a   1.000
_cell.length_b   1.000
_cell.length_c   1.000
_cell.angle_alpha   90.00
_cell.angle_beta   90.00
_cell.angle_gamma   90.00
#
_symmetry.space_group_name_H-M   'P 1'
#
loop_
_entity.id
_entity.type
_entity.pdbx_description
1 polymer ?
#
loop_
_entity_poly.entity_id
_entity_poly.type
_entity_poly.pdbx_seq_one_letter_code
_entity_poly.pdbx_strand_id
1 'polypeptide(L)'
;MNNNIVSILIEYLNTQNTNLIIENISVTDKKTLNSACFELLGWLKLEYKRQKWIEEGRKASNKPLELNRSYEWCNLINDLVLKETLFSELFDIKDDKLFFKDSIPETTKNEIRKDAFEKYNPPVIR
;
A
#
# COMPACT_ATOMS: atom_id res chain seq x y z
N MET A 1 -4.75 -20.10 2.10
CA MET A 1 -4.81 -18.67 2.48
C MET A 1 -4.56 -17.87 1.22
N ASN A 2 -5.55 -17.15 0.70
CA ASN A 2 -5.30 -16.17 -0.35
C ASN A 2 -4.64 -14.97 0.34
N ASN A 3 -3.32 -14.99 0.42
CA ASN A 3 -2.57 -13.89 1.04
C ASN A 3 -2.54 -12.72 0.07
N ASN A 4 -3.59 -11.92 0.09
CA ASN A 4 -3.55 -10.62 -0.56
C ASN A 4 -2.53 -9.71 0.15
N ILE A 5 -2.07 -8.69 -0.57
CA ILE A 5 -1.01 -7.80 -0.12
C ILE A 5 -1.28 -7.16 1.25
N VAL A 6 -2.54 -6.87 1.59
CA VAL A 6 -2.90 -6.28 2.90
C VAL A 6 -2.55 -7.22 4.04
N SER A 7 -2.90 -8.50 3.92
CA SER A 7 -2.61 -9.50 4.95
C SER A 7 -1.11 -9.66 5.16
N ILE A 8 -0.33 -9.67 4.06
CA ILE A 8 1.13 -9.78 4.09
C ILE A 8 1.76 -8.57 4.79
N LEU A 9 1.34 -7.36 4.43
CA LEU A 9 1.86 -6.13 5.05
C LEU A 9 1.55 -6.07 6.55
N ILE A 10 0.34 -6.47 6.96
CA ILE A 10 -0.05 -6.53 8.38
C ILE A 10 0.75 -7.61 9.11
N GLU A 11 0.93 -8.80 8.52
CA GLU A 11 1.72 -9.87 9.11
C GLU A 11 3.19 -9.46 9.30
N TYR A 12 3.77 -8.79 8.30
CA TYR A 12 5.09 -8.17 8.44
C TYR A 12 5.12 -7.17 9.59
N LEU A 13 4.17 -6.25 9.68
CA LEU A 13 4.16 -5.25 10.74
C LEU A 13 4.09 -5.89 12.14
N ASN A 14 3.40 -7.02 12.28
CA ASN A 14 3.28 -7.77 13.54
C ASN A 14 4.52 -8.62 13.87
N THR A 15 5.12 -9.26 12.87
CA THR A 15 6.21 -10.24 13.07
C THR A 15 7.59 -9.66 12.86
N GLN A 16 7.68 -8.53 12.14
CA GLN A 16 8.91 -7.92 11.64
C GLN A 16 9.76 -8.86 10.78
N ASN A 17 9.12 -9.89 10.19
CA ASN A 17 9.72 -10.85 9.26
C ASN A 17 9.78 -10.26 7.84
N THR A 18 10.95 -9.74 7.47
CA THR A 18 11.17 -9.04 6.19
C THR A 18 11.02 -9.94 4.97
N ASN A 19 11.22 -11.25 5.12
CA ASN A 19 11.12 -12.23 4.03
C ASN A 19 9.69 -12.35 3.47
N LEU A 20 8.69 -11.80 4.18
CA LEU A 20 7.31 -11.74 3.70
C LEU A 20 7.10 -10.68 2.62
N ILE A 21 7.96 -9.66 2.57
CA ILE A 21 7.82 -8.51 1.66
C ILE A 21 8.95 -8.49 0.63
N ILE A 22 10.13 -8.97 1.02
CA ILE A 22 11.38 -8.66 0.33
C ILE A 22 12.14 -9.93 0.02
N GLU A 23 12.40 -10.10 -1.27
CA GLU A 23 13.20 -11.20 -1.82
C GLU A 23 14.41 -10.65 -2.59
N ASN A 24 14.25 -9.53 -3.30
CA ASN A 24 15.18 -9.03 -4.29
C ASN A 24 15.84 -7.69 -3.92
N ILE A 25 15.36 -7.00 -2.87
CA ILE A 25 15.94 -5.74 -2.40
C ILE A 25 16.71 -5.88 -1.09
N SER A 26 17.79 -5.12 -0.95
CA SER A 26 18.49 -4.97 0.32
C SER A 26 17.86 -3.82 1.10
N VAL A 27 17.16 -4.12 2.19
CA VAL A 27 16.59 -3.09 3.06
C VAL A 27 17.68 -2.40 3.85
N THR A 28 17.75 -1.08 3.73
CA THR A 28 18.69 -0.26 4.48
C THR A 28 18.35 -0.24 5.97
N ASP A 29 17.07 -0.13 6.34
CA ASP A 29 16.60 -0.28 7.72
C ASP A 29 15.10 -0.66 7.84
N LYS A 30 14.73 -1.33 8.94
CA LYS A 30 13.35 -1.78 9.19
C LYS A 30 12.36 -0.64 9.45
N LYS A 31 12.79 0.53 9.92
CA LYS A 31 11.89 1.66 10.16
C LYS A 31 11.38 2.21 8.83
N THR A 32 12.25 2.32 7.83
CA THR A 32 11.89 2.74 6.48
C THR A 32 10.88 1.77 5.85
N LEU A 33 11.07 0.47 6.04
CA LEU A 33 10.09 -0.54 5.59
C LEU A 33 8.75 -0.46 6.34
N ASN A 34 8.78 -0.28 7.66
CA ASN A 34 7.57 -0.05 8.45
C ASN A 34 6.81 1.20 7.97
N SER A 35 7.52 2.31 7.74
CA SER A 35 6.93 3.55 7.19
C SER A 35 6.29 3.32 5.83
N ALA A 36 6.97 2.64 4.91
CA ALA A 36 6.40 2.31 3.60
C ALA A 36 5.12 1.47 3.73
N CYS A 37 5.10 0.48 4.64
CA CYS A 37 3.93 -0.35 4.89
C CYS A 37 2.77 0.46 5.49
N PHE A 38 3.04 1.33 6.47
CA PHE A 38 2.01 2.17 7.09
C PHE A 38 1.39 3.15 6.07
N GLU A 39 2.21 3.80 5.25
CA GLU A 39 1.74 4.74 4.22
C GLU A 39 0.90 4.01 3.16
N LEU A 40 1.34 2.84 2.70
CA LEU A 40 0.59 2.05 1.72
C LEU A 40 -0.75 1.56 2.27
N LEU A 41 -0.77 0.97 3.49
CA LEU A 41 -2.01 0.52 4.14
C LEU A 41 -2.94 1.70 4.47
N GLY A 42 -2.39 2.83 4.92
CA GLY A 42 -3.12 4.06 5.20
C GLY A 42 -3.78 4.61 3.94
N TRP A 43 -3.06 4.65 2.83
CA TRP A 43 -3.58 5.06 1.53
C TRP A 43 -4.72 4.14 1.05
N LEU A 44 -4.53 2.82 1.07
CA LEU A 44 -5.57 1.84 0.68
C LEU A 44 -6.85 2.02 1.51
N LYS A 45 -6.70 2.18 2.84
CA LYS A 45 -7.82 2.43 3.76
C LYS A 45 -8.53 3.74 3.45
N LEU A 46 -7.79 4.79 3.11
CA LEU A 46 -8.36 6.10 2.77
C LEU A 46 -9.12 6.07 1.44
N GLU A 47 -8.62 5.36 0.44
CA GLU A 47 -9.31 5.16 -0.85
C GLU A 47 -10.67 4.48 -0.65
N TYR A 48 -10.75 3.44 0.18
CA TYR A 48 -12.05 2.83 0.50
C TYR A 48 -13.01 3.81 1.19
N LYS A 49 -12.52 4.62 2.12
CA LYS A 49 -13.33 5.67 2.76
C LYS A 49 -13.85 6.68 1.73
N ARG A 50 -13.02 7.07 0.76
CA ARG A 50 -13.41 7.98 -0.32
C ARG A 50 -14.49 7.38 -1.21
N GLN A 51 -14.41 6.08 -1.54
CA GLN A 51 -15.47 5.39 -2.27
C GLN A 51 -16.81 5.45 -1.54
N LYS A 52 -16.83 5.14 -0.24
CA LYS A 52 -18.04 5.28 0.60
C LYS A 52 -18.58 6.71 0.60
N TRP A 53 -17.71 7.71 0.68
CA TRP A 53 -18.14 9.11 0.61
C TRP A 53 -18.77 9.47 -0.75
N ILE A 54 -18.27 8.92 -1.85
CA ILE A 54 -18.85 9.10 -3.18
C ILE A 54 -20.24 8.47 -3.23
N GLU A 55 -20.40 7.24 -2.71
CA GLU A 55 -21.69 6.54 -2.60
C GLU A 55 -22.70 7.32 -1.75
N GLU A 56 -22.24 8.02 -0.71
CA GLU A 56 -23.03 8.93 0.12
C GLU A 56 -23.33 10.29 -0.54
N GLY A 57 -22.89 10.52 -1.79
CA GLY A 57 -23.09 11.77 -2.52
C GLY A 57 -22.17 12.93 -2.12
N ARG A 58 -21.10 12.66 -1.37
CA ARG A 58 -20.10 13.68 -1.02
C ARG A 58 -19.16 13.92 -2.19
N LYS A 59 -18.64 15.15 -2.29
CA LYS A 59 -17.60 15.51 -3.28
C LYS A 59 -16.24 14.93 -2.88
N ALA A 60 -15.99 13.69 -3.28
CA ALA A 60 -14.73 12.99 -3.07
C ALA A 60 -14.27 12.32 -4.38
N SER A 61 -12.99 11.98 -4.45
CA SER A 61 -12.41 11.21 -5.54
C SER A 61 -11.29 10.34 -4.99
N ASN A 62 -11.10 9.18 -5.60
CA ASN A 62 -9.89 8.39 -5.44
C ASN A 62 -8.67 9.19 -5.93
N LYS A 63 -7.54 9.03 -5.26
CA LYS A 63 -6.28 9.72 -5.60
C LYS A 63 -5.10 8.76 -5.43
N PRO A 64 -4.07 8.89 -6.28
CA PRO A 64 -2.83 8.14 -6.07
C PRO A 64 -2.17 8.48 -4.74
N LEU A 65 -1.27 7.60 -4.32
CA LEU A 65 -0.30 7.92 -3.27
C LEU A 65 0.85 8.72 -3.87
N GLU A 66 1.06 9.93 -3.40
CA GLU A 66 2.17 10.78 -3.86
C GLU A 66 3.48 10.34 -3.19
N LEU A 67 4.52 10.15 -4.00
CA LEU A 67 5.82 9.67 -3.58
C LEU A 67 6.84 10.81 -3.65
N ASN A 68 6.95 11.60 -2.58
CA ASN A 68 8.00 12.60 -2.50
C ASN A 68 9.37 11.93 -2.25
N ARG A 69 10.25 11.97 -3.26
CA ARG A 69 11.57 11.33 -3.29
C ARG A 69 12.55 11.84 -2.23
N SER A 70 12.24 12.93 -1.54
CA SER A 70 13.01 13.38 -0.37
C SER A 70 12.84 12.46 0.84
N TYR A 71 11.82 11.59 0.87
CA TYR A 71 11.62 10.62 1.94
C TYR A 71 12.07 9.22 1.52
N GLU A 72 12.85 8.56 2.38
CA GLU A 72 13.43 7.23 2.09
C GLU A 72 12.36 6.16 1.84
N TRP A 73 11.24 6.22 2.57
CA TRP A 73 10.15 5.26 2.38
C TRP A 73 9.49 5.37 0.98
N CYS A 74 9.48 6.56 0.37
CA CYS A 74 8.98 6.75 -0.99
C CYS A 74 9.91 6.09 -2.02
N ASN A 75 11.23 6.15 -1.78
CA ASN A 75 12.22 5.47 -2.63
C ASN A 75 12.13 3.95 -2.46
N LEU A 76 11.90 3.49 -1.23
CA LEU A 76 11.66 2.07 -0.95
C LEU A 76 10.40 1.55 -1.65
N ILE A 77 9.27 2.28 -1.63
CA ILE A 77 8.07 1.89 -2.38
C ILE A 77 8.37 1.77 -3.87
N ASN A 78 9.20 2.66 -4.42
CA ASN A 78 9.62 2.57 -5.82
C ASN A 78 10.36 1.26 -6.10
N ASP A 79 11.33 0.93 -5.25
CA ASP A 79 12.10 -0.29 -5.39
C ASP A 79 11.23 -1.54 -5.22
N LEU A 80 10.29 -1.53 -4.27
CA LEU A 80 9.33 -2.62 -4.10
C LEU A 80 8.50 -2.84 -5.37
N VAL A 81 7.93 -1.78 -5.96
CA VAL A 81 7.13 -1.90 -7.19
C VAL A 81 7.95 -2.34 -8.39
N LEU A 82 9.23 -1.96 -8.47
CA LEU A 82 10.11 -2.31 -9.59
C LEU A 82 10.71 -3.72 -9.48
N LYS A 83 10.99 -4.19 -8.25
CA LYS A 83 11.85 -5.36 -8.01
C LYS A 83 11.14 -6.52 -7.31
N GLU A 84 10.04 -6.27 -6.61
CA GLU A 84 9.31 -7.32 -5.89
C GLU A 84 8.01 -7.68 -6.59
N THR A 85 7.88 -8.96 -6.96
CA THR A 85 6.71 -9.50 -7.67
C THR A 85 5.40 -9.14 -6.99
N LEU A 86 5.36 -9.27 -5.65
CA LEU A 86 4.20 -8.94 -4.81
C LEU A 86 3.61 -7.55 -5.08
N PHE A 87 4.47 -6.54 -5.34
CA PHE A 87 4.05 -5.17 -5.59
C PHE A 87 3.91 -4.89 -7.08
N SER A 88 4.85 -5.37 -7.88
CA SER A 88 4.87 -5.15 -9.33
C SER A 88 3.65 -5.72 -10.03
N GLU A 89 3.01 -6.78 -9.51
CA GLU A 89 1.79 -7.33 -10.09
C GLU A 89 0.57 -6.40 -9.92
N LEU A 90 0.55 -5.60 -8.85
CA LEU A 90 -0.62 -4.82 -8.45
C LEU A 90 -0.50 -3.34 -8.75
N PHE A 91 0.70 -2.79 -8.64
CA PHE A 91 0.94 -1.35 -8.65
C PHE A 91 1.82 -0.89 -9.81
N ASP A 92 1.67 0.38 -10.14
CA ASP A 92 2.47 1.09 -11.12
C ASP A 92 2.80 2.49 -10.57
N ILE A 93 3.92 3.06 -11.00
CA ILE A 93 4.36 4.40 -10.60
C ILE A 93 4.55 5.24 -11.85
N LYS A 94 3.81 6.35 -11.94
CA LYS A 94 3.91 7.34 -13.03
C LYS A 94 3.98 8.73 -12.41
N ASP A 95 4.95 9.54 -12.82
CA ASP A 95 5.14 10.92 -12.32
C ASP A 95 5.11 11.02 -10.78
N ASP A 96 5.90 10.17 -10.11
CA ASP A 96 6.01 10.08 -8.65
C ASP A 96 4.67 9.84 -7.93
N LYS A 97 3.74 9.16 -8.60
CA LYS A 97 2.44 8.78 -8.06
C LYS A 97 2.25 7.28 -8.21
N LEU A 98 1.93 6.62 -7.11
CA LEU A 98 1.59 5.21 -7.08
C LEU A 98 0.09 5.01 -7.36
N PHE A 99 -0.19 4.13 -8.29
CA PHE A 99 -1.53 3.70 -8.68
C PHE A 99 -1.61 2.18 -8.65
N PHE A 100 -2.84 1.65 -8.65
CA PHE A 100 -3.04 0.29 -9.14
C PHE A 100 -2.79 0.25 -10.66
N LYS A 101 -2.25 -0.86 -11.15
CA LYS A 101 -2.17 -1.11 -12.59
C LYS A 101 -3.54 -1.06 -13.25
N ASP A 102 -3.59 -0.52 -14.46
CA ASP A 102 -4.82 -0.41 -15.26
C ASP A 102 -5.40 -1.79 -15.58
N SER A 103 -4.55 -2.82 -15.66
CA SER A 103 -4.92 -4.22 -15.87
C SER A 103 -5.67 -4.87 -14.70
N ILE A 104 -5.64 -4.27 -13.50
CA ILE A 104 -6.32 -4.83 -12.33
C ILE A 104 -7.81 -4.46 -12.39
N PRO A 105 -8.73 -5.43 -12.25
CA PRO A 105 -10.17 -5.15 -12.20
C PRO A 105 -10.54 -4.23 -11.03
N GLU A 106 -11.51 -3.34 -11.22
CA GLU A 106 -11.96 -2.44 -10.15
C GLU A 106 -12.56 -3.19 -8.96
N THR A 107 -13.18 -4.36 -9.19
CA THR A 107 -13.66 -5.25 -8.12
C THR A 107 -12.51 -5.70 -7.21
N THR A 108 -11.40 -6.15 -7.80
CA THR A 108 -10.19 -6.55 -7.06
C THR A 108 -9.54 -5.38 -6.35
N LYS A 109 -9.44 -4.20 -6.99
CA LYS A 109 -8.94 -2.97 -6.33
C LYS A 109 -9.80 -2.65 -5.11
N ASN A 110 -11.12 -2.75 -5.24
CA ASN A 110 -12.07 -2.47 -4.16
C ASN A 110 -11.94 -3.47 -3.01
N GLU A 111 -11.74 -4.76 -3.30
CA GLU A 111 -11.49 -5.81 -2.29
C GLU A 111 -10.23 -5.52 -1.47
N ILE A 112 -9.11 -5.17 -2.14
CA ILE A 112 -7.85 -4.82 -1.47
C ILE A 112 -8.04 -3.58 -0.57
N ARG A 113 -8.69 -2.53 -1.08
CA ARG A 113 -8.98 -1.30 -0.31
C ARG A 113 -9.87 -1.59 0.90
N LYS A 114 -10.92 -2.40 0.71
CA LYS A 114 -11.84 -2.83 1.77
C LYS A 114 -11.10 -3.62 2.85
N ASP A 115 -10.24 -4.55 2.45
CA ASP A 115 -9.44 -5.33 3.39
C ASP A 115 -8.54 -4.43 4.24
N ALA A 116 -7.88 -3.44 3.64
CA ALA A 116 -7.11 -2.46 4.40
C ALA A 116 -8.01 -1.67 5.37
N PHE A 117 -9.20 -1.26 4.95
CA PHE A 117 -10.14 -0.55 5.82
C PHE A 117 -10.55 -1.37 7.05
N GLU A 118 -10.86 -2.65 6.86
CA GLU A 118 -11.36 -3.55 7.89
C GLU A 118 -10.25 -4.07 8.81
N LYS A 119 -9.07 -4.38 8.26
CA LYS A 119 -8.01 -5.10 8.99
C LYS A 119 -6.90 -4.18 9.51
N TYR A 120 -6.60 -3.08 8.83
CA TYR A 120 -5.52 -2.19 9.25
C TYR A 120 -6.00 -1.19 10.30
N ASN A 121 -5.52 -1.35 11.53
CA ASN A 121 -5.68 -0.37 12.60
C ASN A 121 -4.36 0.40 12.77
N PRO A 122 -4.29 1.67 12.32
CA PRO A 122 -3.06 2.45 12.43
C PRO A 122 -2.68 2.61 13.90
N PRO A 123 -1.38 2.56 14.24
CA PRO A 123 -0.92 2.84 15.59
C PRO A 123 -1.34 4.26 15.99
N VAL A 124 -1.94 4.41 17.16
CA VAL A 124 -2.24 5.72 17.73
C VAL A 124 -0.90 6.35 18.11
N ILE A 125 -0.40 7.26 17.28
CA ILE A 125 0.75 8.09 17.64
C ILE A 125 0.26 9.01 18.77
N ARG A 126 0.70 8.74 20.00
CA ARG A 126 0.49 9.59 21.18
C ARG A 126 1.68 10.50 21.36
#